data_AF-A0AAD5A332-F1
#
_entry.id   AF-A0AAD5A332-F1
#
_cell.length_a   1.000
_cell.length_b   1.000
_cell.length_c   1.000
_cell.angle_alpha   90.00
_cell.angle_beta   90.00
_cell.angle_gamma   90.00
#
_symmetry.space_group_name_H-M   'P 1'
#
loop_
_entity.id
_entity.type
_entity.pdbx_description
1 polymer ?
#
loop_
_entity_poly.entity_id
_entity_poly.type
_entity_poly.pdbx_seq_one_letter_code
_entity_poly.pdbx_strand_id
1 'polypeptide(L)'
;MIRGDNITSCASWKQEPETDTEKKHSSALLPARWTADNATTIHCHKNAAGIALTARNVSASTNLKDVLADLIPKEQSRVKNFRQQYGKTTIGQITVDMVYGGMRGMKGLVYETSVLDPDEGIRFRGYSIPECQQLLPKAVGGEEPLPEGLFWLLVTGQVPTVDQVNWLSKEWAKRAALPSHVVTMLDNFPTNLHPMSQFSAAVTALNSESNFARAYSEGVHKSKYWEFVYEDSMNLIAKLPCVAAKIYRNLYREGSSIGAIDSNLDWSHNFTNMLGYNDPQFTELMRLYLTIHSDHEGGNVSAHTSHLVGSALSDPYLSFSAAMNGLAGPLHGLANQEVLVWLTALQKELGGEVSDEKMRDYIWNTLKSGRVVPGYGHAVLRKTDPRYTCQREFALKHLPNDAMFKMVSQLYKIVLNVLLEQGKAKNPWPNVDAHSGVLLQYYSMTEMNYYTVLFGVSRALGVLAQLIWSRALGFPLERPKSMSTDGLMTLRRGLREESETVRSGDEPERTHGNAWLWTDPRYTCQREFALKHLPNDAMFKMVSQLYKIVLNVLLEQGKAKNPWPNVDAHSGVLLQYYSMTEMNYYTVLVGVSWALGVLAQLIWSRALGFPLEHPKSINTDGLMTLIGAKSA
;
A
#
# COMPACT_ATOMS: atom_id res chain seq x y z
N MET A 1 20.67 -54.95 30.07
CA MET A 1 21.15 -55.95 31.06
C MET A 1 20.45 -55.65 32.39
N ILE A 2 19.42 -56.44 32.75
CA ILE A 2 19.38 -57.40 33.90
C ILE A 2 19.33 -56.64 35.25
N ARG A 3 18.37 -56.72 36.19
CA ARG A 3 17.26 -57.62 36.64
C ARG A 3 16.34 -56.75 37.55
N GLY A 4 15.09 -57.05 37.92
CA GLY A 4 14.22 -58.22 37.72
C GLY A 4 12.84 -58.00 38.41
N ASP A 5 11.80 -58.64 37.85
CA ASP A 5 10.74 -59.52 38.43
C ASP A 5 10.27 -59.32 39.89
N ASN A 6 9.00 -59.49 40.32
CA ASN A 6 7.67 -59.88 39.79
C ASN A 6 6.65 -59.50 40.92
N ILE A 7 5.34 -59.26 40.76
CA ILE A 7 4.23 -60.25 40.74
C ILE A 7 2.84 -59.51 40.78
N THR A 8 1.94 -59.83 39.81
CA THR A 8 0.43 -59.89 39.74
C THR A 8 -0.47 -58.70 40.16
N SER A 9 -1.65 -58.41 39.57
CA SER A 9 -2.67 -59.22 38.86
C SER A 9 -3.56 -58.39 37.89
N CYS A 10 -4.16 -59.06 36.90
CA CYS A 10 -5.08 -58.55 35.87
C CYS A 10 -6.57 -58.81 36.19
N ALA A 11 -7.48 -57.98 35.65
CA ALA A 11 -8.79 -58.45 35.15
C ALA A 11 -9.41 -57.47 34.14
N SER A 12 -9.88 -58.03 33.01
CA SER A 12 -10.57 -57.42 31.87
C SER A 12 -11.86 -58.21 31.61
N TRP A 13 -12.96 -57.60 31.14
CA TRP A 13 -14.09 -58.35 30.59
C TRP A 13 -14.80 -57.66 29.41
N LYS A 14 -15.24 -58.51 28.47
CA LYS A 14 -15.85 -58.29 27.14
C LYS A 14 -17.39 -58.51 27.14
N GLN A 15 -17.99 -58.13 26.00
CA GLN A 15 -19.36 -58.19 25.44
C GLN A 15 -20.31 -59.42 25.63
N GLU A 16 -21.62 -59.09 25.62
CA GLU A 16 -22.84 -59.71 24.96
C GLU A 16 -23.38 -61.12 25.33
N PRO A 17 -24.63 -61.55 24.93
CA PRO A 17 -25.84 -60.88 24.39
C PRO A 17 -27.24 -61.42 24.91
N GLU A 18 -28.34 -60.97 24.24
CA GLU A 18 -29.62 -61.66 23.90
C GLU A 18 -30.98 -61.48 24.68
N THR A 19 -31.99 -61.03 23.89
CA THR A 19 -33.43 -61.43 23.79
C THR A 19 -34.46 -61.05 24.88
N ASP A 20 -35.77 -60.91 24.65
CA ASP A 20 -36.72 -60.64 23.53
C ASP A 20 -38.14 -60.53 24.17
N THR A 21 -39.13 -60.01 23.45
CA THR A 21 -40.62 -60.13 23.64
C THR A 21 -41.33 -59.35 24.78
N GLU A 22 -42.58 -58.85 24.67
CA GLU A 22 -43.53 -58.48 23.60
C GLU A 22 -44.86 -57.98 24.28
N LYS A 23 -45.73 -57.29 23.51
CA LYS A 23 -47.21 -57.13 23.63
C LYS A 23 -47.82 -56.12 24.63
N LYS A 24 -48.95 -55.43 24.37
CA LYS A 24 -49.84 -55.15 23.21
C LYS A 24 -50.97 -54.23 23.71
N HIS A 25 -51.55 -53.43 22.79
CA HIS A 25 -52.99 -53.18 22.50
C HIS A 25 -53.16 -51.73 22.00
N SER A 26 -53.71 -51.41 20.82
CA SER A 26 -54.97 -51.80 20.13
C SER A 26 -55.63 -50.45 19.75
N SER A 27 -56.31 -50.16 18.63
CA SER A 27 -56.73 -50.84 17.39
C SER A 27 -57.26 -49.72 16.45
N ALA A 28 -56.95 -49.78 15.15
CA ALA A 28 -57.88 -50.07 14.04
C ALA A 28 -58.75 -48.90 13.51
N LEU A 29 -58.57 -48.56 12.22
CA LEU A 29 -59.56 -48.77 11.15
C LEU A 29 -59.06 -48.21 9.79
N LEU A 30 -59.04 -49.07 8.77
CA LEU A 30 -59.07 -48.81 7.31
C LEU A 30 -60.41 -49.45 6.80
N PRO A 31 -60.86 -49.36 5.52
CA PRO A 31 -60.22 -48.89 4.28
C PRO A 31 -61.13 -48.12 3.26
N ALA A 32 -60.54 -47.56 2.19
CA ALA A 32 -61.05 -47.56 0.80
C ALA A 32 -59.98 -46.99 -0.15
N ARG A 33 -60.08 -47.27 -1.45
CA ARG A 33 -58.98 -47.57 -2.38
C ARG A 33 -59.18 -46.80 -3.71
N TRP A 34 -58.07 -46.46 -4.40
CA TRP A 34 -57.91 -45.97 -5.80
C TRP A 34 -58.28 -44.48 -6.06
N THR A 35 -57.51 -43.62 -6.74
CA THR A 35 -56.61 -43.75 -7.92
C THR A 35 -55.55 -42.63 -7.92
N ALA A 36 -54.50 -42.81 -8.74
CA ALA A 36 -53.35 -41.94 -8.94
C ALA A 36 -53.67 -40.59 -9.61
N ASP A 37 -53.00 -39.51 -9.20
CA ASP A 37 -52.01 -38.76 -10.00
C ASP A 37 -51.68 -37.38 -9.39
N ASN A 38 -50.39 -37.04 -9.42
CA ASN A 38 -49.76 -35.70 -9.38
C ASN A 38 -49.97 -34.76 -8.17
N ALA A 39 -48.95 -34.70 -7.30
CA ALA A 39 -48.44 -33.48 -6.61
C ALA A 39 -47.17 -33.90 -5.82
N THR A 40 -45.94 -33.52 -6.17
CA THR A 40 -45.30 -32.21 -5.91
C THR A 40 -45.60 -31.63 -4.52
N THR A 41 -44.91 -32.08 -3.47
CA THR A 41 -44.72 -31.25 -2.26
C THR A 41 -43.46 -31.64 -1.47
N ILE A 42 -42.50 -30.70 -1.48
CA ILE A 42 -41.68 -30.22 -0.36
C ILE A 42 -41.07 -31.30 0.56
N HIS A 43 -39.77 -31.52 0.37
CA HIS A 43 -38.92 -32.12 1.40
C HIS A 43 -37.86 -31.12 1.88
N CYS A 44 -37.88 -30.97 3.20
CA CYS A 44 -36.98 -30.19 4.03
C CYS A 44 -35.54 -30.72 3.85
N HIS A 45 -34.68 -29.93 3.20
CA HIS A 45 -33.26 -30.23 3.12
C HIS A 45 -32.46 -29.39 4.11
N LYS A 46 -31.74 -30.10 4.98
CA LYS A 46 -30.65 -29.59 5.81
C LYS A 46 -29.65 -28.86 4.91
N ASN A 47 -29.56 -27.54 5.05
CA ASN A 47 -28.53 -26.74 4.38
C ASN A 47 -27.18 -26.97 5.07
N ALA A 48 -26.43 -27.96 4.59
CA ALA A 48 -24.97 -27.90 4.63
C ALA A 48 -24.55 -26.97 3.48
N ALA A 49 -24.19 -25.74 3.80
CA ALA A 49 -23.62 -24.81 2.82
C ALA A 49 -22.23 -25.34 2.43
N GLY A 50 -22.17 -26.11 1.35
CA GLY A 50 -20.92 -26.48 0.70
C GLY A 50 -20.26 -25.23 0.12
N ILE A 51 -19.05 -24.93 0.59
CA ILE A 51 -18.18 -23.92 0.00
C ILE A 51 -17.80 -24.42 -1.40
N ALA A 52 -18.45 -23.89 -2.44
CA ALA A 52 -18.00 -24.06 -3.80
C ALA A 52 -16.76 -23.19 -4.01
N LEU A 53 -15.57 -23.73 -3.73
CA LEU A 53 -14.33 -23.18 -4.26
C LEU A 53 -14.46 -23.23 -5.79
N THR A 54 -14.68 -22.10 -6.43
CA THR A 54 -14.41 -21.98 -7.87
C THR A 54 -12.93 -22.28 -8.05
N ALA A 55 -12.60 -23.45 -8.60
CA ALA A 55 -11.24 -23.82 -8.96
C ALA A 55 -10.69 -22.78 -9.95
N ARG A 56 -9.97 -21.78 -9.44
CA ARG A 56 -9.15 -20.92 -10.28
C ARG A 56 -8.01 -21.82 -10.77
N ASN A 57 -7.88 -21.97 -12.08
CA ASN A 57 -6.78 -22.74 -12.69
C ASN A 57 -5.44 -22.24 -12.15
N VAL A 58 -4.84 -22.99 -11.23
CA VAL A 58 -3.51 -22.73 -10.69
C VAL A 58 -2.52 -22.88 -11.85
N SER A 59 -1.71 -21.86 -12.11
CA SER A 59 -0.69 -21.96 -13.16
C SER A 59 0.31 -23.07 -12.83
N ALA A 60 0.66 -23.87 -13.84
CA ALA A 60 1.67 -24.92 -13.69
C ALA A 60 3.09 -24.38 -13.58
N SER A 61 3.32 -23.09 -13.89
CA SER A 61 4.65 -22.47 -13.78
C SER A 61 5.00 -22.16 -12.33
N THR A 62 6.26 -22.42 -11.96
CA THR A 62 6.85 -21.97 -10.69
C THR A 62 7.41 -20.56 -10.77
N ASN A 63 7.58 -19.99 -11.96
CA ASN A 63 8.09 -18.63 -12.15
C ASN A 63 6.97 -17.60 -11.98
N LEU A 64 7.01 -16.85 -10.87
CA LEU A 64 6.00 -15.84 -10.52
C LEU A 64 5.81 -14.77 -11.60
N LYS A 65 6.88 -14.39 -12.32
CA LYS A 65 6.80 -13.35 -13.37
C LYS A 65 5.96 -13.81 -14.56
N ASP A 66 6.09 -15.08 -14.94
CA ASP A 66 5.33 -15.68 -16.06
C ASP A 66 3.85 -15.78 -15.70
N VAL A 67 3.55 -16.23 -14.47
CA VAL A 67 2.17 -16.27 -13.94
C VAL A 67 1.55 -14.86 -13.97
N LEU A 68 2.31 -13.85 -13.57
CA LEU A 68 1.84 -12.48 -13.57
C LEU A 68 1.62 -11.93 -14.99
N ALA A 69 2.50 -12.25 -15.94
CA ALA A 69 2.36 -11.87 -17.34
C ALA A 69 1.05 -12.39 -17.96
N ASP A 70 0.58 -13.57 -17.54
CA ASP A 70 -0.70 -14.15 -17.97
C ASP A 70 -1.93 -13.50 -17.33
N LEU A 71 -1.79 -12.99 -16.10
CA LEU A 71 -2.89 -12.38 -15.34
C LEU A 71 -3.13 -10.92 -15.71
N ILE A 72 -2.07 -10.16 -16.00
CA ILE A 72 -2.14 -8.72 -16.24
C ILE A 72 -3.10 -8.35 -17.38
N PRO A 73 -3.06 -8.96 -18.58
CA PRO A 73 -3.96 -8.57 -19.68
C PRO A 73 -5.44 -8.81 -19.36
N LYS A 74 -5.75 -9.86 -18.59
CA LYS A 74 -7.11 -10.19 -18.15
C LYS A 74 -7.62 -9.09 -17.22
N GLU A 75 -6.79 -8.67 -16.28
CA GLU A 75 -7.15 -7.65 -15.30
C GLU A 75 -7.22 -6.24 -15.91
N GLN A 76 -6.30 -5.90 -16.81
CA GLN A 76 -6.38 -4.68 -17.61
C GLN A 76 -7.70 -4.60 -18.38
N SER A 77 -8.13 -5.72 -19.00
CA SER A 77 -9.40 -5.81 -19.71
C SER A 77 -10.59 -5.66 -18.75
N ARG A 78 -10.56 -6.32 -17.59
CA ARG A 78 -11.60 -6.21 -16.55
C ARG A 78 -11.78 -4.77 -16.08
N VAL A 79 -10.69 -4.09 -15.71
CA VAL A 79 -10.70 -2.70 -15.23
C VAL A 79 -11.14 -1.75 -16.35
N LYS A 80 -10.67 -1.95 -17.58
CA LYS A 80 -11.10 -1.14 -18.74
C LYS A 80 -12.61 -1.25 -18.96
N ASN A 81 -13.16 -2.46 -18.98
CA ASN A 81 -14.59 -2.70 -19.19
C ASN A 81 -15.42 -2.10 -18.04
N PHE A 82 -14.99 -2.29 -16.79
CA PHE A 82 -15.65 -1.69 -15.62
C PHE A 82 -15.70 -0.17 -15.70
N ARG A 83 -14.58 0.48 -16.06
CA ARG A 83 -14.52 1.95 -16.22
C ARG A 83 -15.30 2.47 -17.42
N GLN A 84 -15.42 1.69 -18.49
CA GLN A 84 -16.28 2.05 -19.63
C GLN A 84 -17.75 2.07 -19.23
N GLN A 85 -18.20 1.11 -18.42
CA GLN A 85 -19.59 1.00 -17.99
C GLN A 85 -19.93 1.95 -16.83
N TYR A 86 -19.03 2.09 -15.85
CA TYR A 86 -19.33 2.74 -14.57
C TYR A 86 -18.39 3.90 -14.22
N GLY A 87 -17.55 4.37 -15.15
CA GLY A 87 -16.54 5.39 -14.86
C GLY A 87 -17.09 6.75 -14.40
N LYS A 88 -18.38 7.02 -14.62
CA LYS A 88 -19.08 8.22 -14.14
C LYS A 88 -19.97 7.98 -12.92
N THR A 89 -20.03 6.76 -12.41
CA THR A 89 -20.86 6.41 -11.24
C THR A 89 -20.32 7.09 -9.99
N THR A 90 -21.21 7.77 -9.25
CA THR A 90 -20.85 8.41 -7.97
C THR A 90 -20.77 7.35 -6.87
N ILE A 91 -19.64 7.32 -6.13
CA ILE A 91 -19.37 6.33 -5.06
C ILE A 91 -19.32 6.92 -3.64
N GLY A 92 -19.54 8.23 -3.53
CA GLY A 92 -19.52 9.01 -2.30
C GLY A 92 -19.61 10.51 -2.59
N GLN A 93 -19.86 11.30 -1.55
CA GLN A 93 -19.83 12.76 -1.60
C GLN A 93 -18.57 13.28 -0.89
N ILE A 94 -18.10 14.47 -1.26
CA ILE A 94 -16.99 15.15 -0.59
C ILE A 94 -17.57 16.31 0.21
N THR A 95 -17.31 16.34 1.52
CA THR A 95 -17.77 17.42 2.41
C THR A 95 -16.59 18.23 2.95
N VAL A 96 -16.87 19.42 3.48
CA VAL A 96 -15.85 20.28 4.12
C VAL A 96 -15.11 19.53 5.24
N ASP A 97 -15.83 18.80 6.08
CA ASP A 97 -15.23 18.02 7.18
C ASP A 97 -14.31 16.90 6.68
N MET A 98 -14.59 16.30 5.53
CA MET A 98 -13.69 15.29 4.96
C MET A 98 -12.39 15.93 4.47
N VAL A 99 -12.44 17.14 3.93
CA VAL A 99 -11.24 17.87 3.47
C VAL A 99 -10.35 18.27 4.66
N TYR A 100 -10.91 18.85 5.72
CA TYR A 100 -10.15 19.16 6.94
C TYR A 100 -9.74 17.91 7.73
N GLY A 101 -10.58 16.89 7.74
CA GLY A 101 -10.41 15.67 8.52
C GLY A 101 -9.49 14.63 7.87
N GLY A 102 -8.63 15.04 6.92
CA GLY A 102 -7.66 14.15 6.28
C GLY A 102 -8.29 13.03 5.45
N MET A 103 -9.29 13.36 4.64
CA MET A 103 -10.02 12.42 3.78
C MET A 103 -10.79 11.32 4.52
N ARG A 104 -11.10 11.51 5.81
CA ARG A 104 -11.87 10.55 6.61
C ARG A 104 -13.20 10.19 5.93
N GLY A 105 -13.37 8.90 5.60
CA GLY A 105 -14.58 8.38 4.96
C GLY A 105 -14.64 8.58 3.44
N MET A 106 -13.64 9.20 2.82
CA MET A 106 -13.56 9.35 1.36
C MET A 106 -12.98 8.08 0.72
N LYS A 107 -13.67 7.55 -0.30
CA LYS A 107 -13.11 6.51 -1.17
C LYS A 107 -12.21 7.17 -2.22
N GLY A 108 -10.91 7.28 -1.93
CA GLY A 108 -9.96 8.09 -2.71
C GLY A 108 -8.99 7.34 -3.62
N LEU A 109 -8.77 6.05 -3.41
CA LEU A 109 -7.79 5.25 -4.15
C LEU A 109 -8.28 3.82 -4.43
N VAL A 110 -7.63 3.15 -5.39
CA VAL A 110 -7.81 1.73 -5.68
C VAL A 110 -6.58 0.97 -5.16
N TYR A 111 -6.83 -0.05 -4.36
CA TYR A 111 -5.81 -0.91 -3.75
C TYR A 111 -6.36 -2.33 -3.72
N GLU A 112 -5.66 -3.27 -4.36
CA GLU A 112 -6.23 -4.54 -4.85
C GLU A 112 -5.84 -5.75 -4.00
N THR A 113 -4.78 -5.64 -3.21
CA THR A 113 -4.14 -6.77 -2.51
C THR A 113 -4.89 -7.20 -1.26
N SER A 114 -5.50 -6.26 -0.54
CA SER A 114 -6.29 -6.55 0.66
C SER A 114 -7.46 -5.60 0.85
N VAL A 115 -8.51 -6.10 1.51
CA VAL A 115 -9.74 -5.35 1.84
C VAL A 115 -10.21 -5.74 3.23
N LEU A 116 -10.58 -4.76 4.05
CA LEU A 116 -11.12 -4.99 5.38
C LEU A 116 -12.60 -5.39 5.29
N ASP A 117 -12.90 -6.62 5.67
CA ASP A 117 -14.26 -7.06 5.94
C ASP A 117 -14.68 -6.58 7.34
N PRO A 118 -15.75 -5.77 7.49
CA PRO A 118 -16.16 -5.25 8.79
C PRO A 118 -16.52 -6.34 9.81
N ASP A 119 -16.96 -7.50 9.32
CA ASP A 119 -17.42 -8.61 10.12
C ASP A 119 -16.34 -9.70 10.25
N GLU A 120 -15.46 -9.90 9.26
CA GLU A 120 -14.45 -10.98 9.25
C GLU A 120 -13.00 -10.54 9.43
N GLY A 121 -12.70 -9.24 9.41
CA GLY A 121 -11.34 -8.75 9.48
C GLY A 121 -10.66 -8.56 8.13
N ILE A 122 -9.36 -8.31 8.15
CA ILE A 122 -8.60 -8.10 6.91
C ILE A 122 -8.59 -9.38 6.07
N ARG A 123 -8.83 -9.23 4.77
CA ARG A 123 -8.75 -10.31 3.78
C ARG A 123 -7.63 -10.04 2.79
N PHE A 124 -6.78 -11.04 2.55
CA PHE A 124 -5.73 -11.03 1.54
C PHE A 124 -6.26 -11.66 0.27
N ARG A 125 -6.50 -10.85 -0.77
CA ARG A 125 -7.14 -11.29 -2.03
C ARG A 125 -8.43 -12.09 -1.84
N GLY A 126 -9.20 -11.75 -0.81
CA GLY A 126 -10.46 -12.41 -0.44
C GLY A 126 -10.35 -13.47 0.66
N TYR A 127 -9.14 -13.96 0.95
CA TYR A 127 -8.91 -14.97 1.99
C TYR A 127 -8.69 -14.31 3.34
N SER A 128 -9.44 -14.73 4.36
CA SER A 128 -9.26 -14.32 5.76
C SER A 128 -7.96 -14.89 6.35
N ILE A 129 -7.54 -14.37 7.52
CA ILE A 129 -6.35 -14.90 8.22
C ILE A 129 -6.47 -16.40 8.53
N PRO A 130 -7.60 -16.92 9.07
CA PRO A 130 -7.73 -18.36 9.30
C PRO A 130 -7.65 -19.20 8.01
N GLU A 131 -8.26 -18.72 6.92
CA GLU A 131 -8.13 -19.39 5.60
C GLU A 131 -6.69 -19.39 5.11
N CYS A 132 -5.94 -18.30 5.32
CA CYS A 132 -4.52 -18.22 4.98
C CYS A 132 -3.68 -19.19 5.82
N GLN A 133 -3.90 -19.27 7.14
CA GLN A 133 -3.20 -20.25 8.01
C GLN A 133 -3.48 -21.69 7.56
N GLN A 134 -4.69 -21.99 7.11
CA GLN A 134 -5.05 -23.32 6.63
C GLN A 134 -4.40 -23.64 5.27
N LEU A 135 -4.51 -22.72 4.30
CA LEU A 135 -4.22 -23.00 2.90
C LEU A 135 -2.78 -22.70 2.48
N LEU A 136 -2.10 -21.74 3.10
CA LEU A 136 -0.76 -21.37 2.70
C LEU A 136 0.26 -22.46 3.10
N PRO A 137 1.25 -22.76 2.22
CA PRO A 137 2.35 -23.65 2.57
C PRO A 137 3.12 -23.19 3.81
N LYS A 138 3.61 -24.17 4.56
CA LYS A 138 4.35 -24.01 5.80
C LYS A 138 5.77 -24.54 5.61
N ALA A 139 6.69 -24.17 6.50
CA ALA A 139 8.01 -24.79 6.52
C ALA A 139 7.91 -26.29 6.82
N VAL A 140 8.92 -27.07 6.40
CA VAL A 140 9.01 -28.49 6.76
C VAL A 140 9.10 -28.62 8.29
N GLY A 141 8.11 -29.27 8.89
CA GLY A 141 8.00 -29.39 10.35
C GLY A 141 7.51 -28.14 11.08
N GLY A 142 7.13 -27.08 10.35
CA GLY A 142 6.48 -25.89 10.89
C GLY A 142 4.95 -25.94 10.75
N GLU A 143 4.27 -25.09 11.50
CA GLU A 143 2.82 -24.94 11.52
C GLU A 143 2.36 -23.56 11.03
N GLU A 144 3.24 -22.56 11.04
CA GLU A 144 2.90 -21.20 10.61
C GLU A 144 3.08 -20.95 9.11
N PRO A 145 2.23 -20.13 8.48
CA PRO A 145 2.27 -19.87 7.04
C PRO A 145 3.55 -19.11 6.65
N LEU A 146 4.15 -19.50 5.53
CA LEU A 146 5.34 -18.83 5.00
C LEU A 146 4.98 -17.48 4.34
N PRO A 147 5.70 -16.39 4.65
CA PRO A 147 5.47 -15.08 4.01
C PRO A 147 5.65 -15.08 2.49
N GLU A 148 6.48 -15.97 1.95
CA GLU A 148 6.59 -16.26 0.52
C GLU A 148 5.24 -16.63 -0.08
N GLY A 149 4.51 -17.53 0.59
CA GLY A 149 3.21 -17.99 0.14
C GLY A 149 2.18 -16.87 0.15
N LEU A 150 2.24 -16.02 1.18
CA LEU A 150 1.42 -14.82 1.27
C LEU A 150 1.74 -13.85 0.11
N PHE A 151 3.02 -13.55 -0.15
CA PHE A 151 3.39 -12.63 -1.22
C PHE A 151 2.91 -13.13 -2.59
N TRP A 152 3.05 -14.44 -2.85
CA TRP A 152 2.49 -15.05 -4.05
C TRP A 152 0.98 -14.84 -4.14
N LEU A 153 0.25 -15.08 -3.03
CA LEU A 153 -1.20 -14.82 -2.97
C LEU A 153 -1.51 -13.35 -3.28
N LEU A 154 -0.81 -12.39 -2.68
CA LEU A 154 -1.05 -10.96 -2.93
C LEU A 154 -0.78 -10.56 -4.38
N VAL A 155 0.28 -11.11 -5.00
CA VAL A 155 0.64 -10.79 -6.39
C VAL A 155 -0.31 -11.46 -7.38
N THR A 156 -0.78 -12.68 -7.14
CA THR A 156 -1.50 -13.48 -8.14
C THR A 156 -3.00 -13.63 -7.88
N GLY A 157 -3.44 -13.45 -6.63
CA GLY A 157 -4.79 -13.81 -6.17
C GLY A 157 -5.04 -15.32 -6.15
N GLN A 158 -3.98 -16.14 -6.17
CA GLN A 158 -4.01 -17.60 -6.15
C GLN A 158 -3.19 -18.14 -4.98
N VAL A 159 -3.68 -19.20 -4.32
CA VAL A 159 -2.89 -19.91 -3.30
C VAL A 159 -1.77 -20.69 -4.00
N PRO A 160 -0.50 -20.49 -3.61
CA PRO A 160 0.62 -21.18 -4.25
C PRO A 160 0.73 -22.65 -3.86
N THR A 161 1.37 -23.44 -4.71
CA THR A 161 1.86 -24.78 -4.37
C THR A 161 3.13 -24.72 -3.52
N VAL A 162 3.50 -25.85 -2.91
CA VAL A 162 4.76 -25.99 -2.18
C VAL A 162 5.98 -25.69 -3.07
N ASP A 163 5.95 -26.14 -4.33
CA ASP A 163 7.05 -25.91 -5.27
C ASP A 163 7.19 -24.44 -5.67
N GLN A 164 6.07 -23.71 -5.79
CA GLN A 164 6.06 -22.27 -6.04
C GLN A 164 6.66 -21.50 -4.84
N VAL A 165 6.30 -21.88 -3.62
CA VAL A 165 6.89 -21.30 -2.40
C VAL A 165 8.39 -21.59 -2.31
N ASN A 166 8.79 -22.85 -2.53
CA ASN A 166 10.21 -23.24 -2.53
C ASN A 166 11.03 -22.50 -3.60
N TRP A 167 10.45 -22.28 -4.78
CA TRP A 167 11.08 -21.47 -5.82
C TRP A 167 11.27 -20.02 -5.36
N LEU A 168 10.25 -19.43 -4.73
CA LEU A 168 10.29 -18.05 -4.25
C LEU A 168 11.30 -17.85 -3.12
N SER A 169 11.37 -18.76 -2.15
CA SER A 169 12.39 -18.73 -1.09
C SER A 169 13.81 -18.74 -1.68
N LYS A 170 14.06 -19.60 -2.68
CA LYS A 170 15.35 -19.66 -3.39
C LYS A 170 15.64 -18.38 -4.16
N GLU A 171 14.65 -17.79 -4.82
CA GLU A 171 14.83 -16.52 -5.52
C GLU A 171 15.19 -15.39 -4.57
N TRP A 172 14.51 -15.27 -3.43
CA TRP A 172 14.86 -14.25 -2.45
C TRP A 172 16.24 -14.48 -1.83
N ALA A 173 16.62 -15.72 -1.53
CA ALA A 173 17.97 -16.02 -1.05
C ALA A 173 19.06 -15.58 -2.05
N LYS A 174 18.87 -15.82 -3.36
CA LYS A 174 19.82 -15.40 -4.41
C LYS A 174 19.94 -13.88 -4.56
N ARG A 175 18.86 -13.14 -4.27
CA ARG A 175 18.75 -11.69 -4.50
C ARG A 175 19.16 -10.83 -3.29
N ALA A 176 19.49 -11.45 -2.17
CA ALA A 176 19.67 -10.81 -0.86
C ALA A 176 20.99 -10.02 -0.68
N ALA A 177 21.88 -10.02 -1.68
CA ALA A 177 23.17 -9.34 -1.60
C ALA A 177 23.03 -7.82 -1.43
N LEU A 178 23.81 -7.25 -0.49
CA LEU A 178 23.92 -5.81 -0.29
C LEU A 178 25.20 -5.27 -0.94
N PRO A 179 25.13 -4.13 -1.65
CA PRO A 179 26.33 -3.47 -2.15
C PRO A 179 27.15 -2.88 -0.99
N SER A 180 28.46 -2.79 -1.16
CA SER A 180 29.40 -2.42 -0.10
C SER A 180 29.11 -1.04 0.51
N HIS A 181 28.69 -0.06 -0.29
CA HIS A 181 28.38 1.29 0.21
C HIS A 181 27.22 1.30 1.21
N VAL A 182 26.23 0.42 1.05
CA VAL A 182 25.10 0.30 2.00
C VAL A 182 25.57 -0.36 3.29
N VAL A 183 26.42 -1.39 3.19
CA VAL A 183 27.01 -2.06 4.36
C VAL A 183 27.83 -1.04 5.17
N THR A 184 28.74 -0.31 4.53
CA THR A 184 29.56 0.73 5.16
C THR A 184 28.72 1.84 5.76
N MET A 185 27.67 2.30 5.07
CA MET A 185 26.78 3.33 5.62
C MET A 185 26.09 2.86 6.90
N LEU A 186 25.58 1.63 6.92
CA LEU A 186 24.94 1.03 8.10
C LEU A 186 25.89 0.88 9.29
N ASP A 187 27.15 0.52 9.03
CA ASP A 187 28.18 0.39 10.08
C ASP A 187 28.60 1.73 10.68
N ASN A 188 28.48 2.81 9.91
CA ASN A 188 28.89 4.14 10.34
C ASN A 188 27.75 4.96 10.97
N PHE A 189 26.53 4.44 11.03
CA PHE A 189 25.45 5.15 11.71
C PHE A 189 25.72 5.21 13.22
N PRO A 190 25.51 6.38 13.86
CA PRO A 190 25.66 6.50 15.30
C PRO A 190 24.50 5.79 16.01
N THR A 191 24.74 5.26 17.20
CA THR A 191 23.77 4.46 17.95
C THR A 191 22.54 5.24 18.42
N ASN A 192 22.60 6.58 18.42
CA ASN A 192 21.46 7.46 18.74
C ASN A 192 20.53 7.69 17.54
N LEU A 193 20.90 7.30 16.32
CA LEU A 193 20.02 7.39 15.16
C LEU A 193 18.97 6.29 15.22
N HIS A 194 17.69 6.68 15.24
CA HIS A 194 16.57 5.77 15.38
C HIS A 194 16.62 4.63 14.33
N PRO A 195 16.33 3.37 14.68
CA PRO A 195 16.44 2.22 13.77
C PRO A 195 15.59 2.39 12.50
N MET A 196 14.39 2.98 12.58
CA MET A 196 13.59 3.30 11.38
C MET A 196 14.25 4.32 10.45
N SER A 197 15.00 5.28 11.00
CA SER A 197 15.75 6.26 10.20
C SER A 197 16.94 5.59 9.50
N GLN A 198 17.66 4.70 10.20
CA GLN A 198 18.71 3.89 9.58
C GLN A 198 18.15 3.01 8.46
N PHE A 199 16.99 2.39 8.71
CA PHE A 199 16.30 1.52 7.76
C PHE A 199 15.90 2.28 6.50
N SER A 200 15.18 3.39 6.65
CA SER A 200 14.78 4.27 5.55
C SER A 200 15.99 4.77 4.73
N ALA A 201 17.03 5.27 5.40
CA ALA A 201 18.24 5.75 4.74
C ALA A 201 18.94 4.65 3.92
N ALA A 202 19.07 3.44 4.49
CA ALA A 202 19.64 2.29 3.79
C ALA A 202 18.81 1.86 2.58
N VAL A 203 17.47 1.83 2.70
CA VAL A 203 16.60 1.56 1.55
C VAL A 203 16.76 2.63 0.46
N THR A 204 16.86 3.92 0.82
CA THR A 204 17.13 4.98 -0.15
C THR A 204 18.47 4.75 -0.86
N ALA A 205 19.53 4.39 -0.14
CA ALA A 205 20.85 4.14 -0.73
C ALA A 205 20.88 2.90 -1.64
N LEU A 206 19.99 1.93 -1.42
CA LEU A 206 19.82 0.76 -2.30
C LEU A 206 19.21 1.10 -3.67
N ASN A 207 18.64 2.30 -3.84
CA ASN A 207 18.16 2.78 -5.13
C ASN A 207 19.23 2.79 -6.22
N SER A 208 20.53 2.84 -5.86
CA SER A 208 21.64 2.70 -6.82
C SER A 208 21.54 1.43 -7.68
N GLU A 209 20.85 0.41 -7.18
CA GLU A 209 20.65 -0.90 -7.82
C GLU A 209 19.33 -0.98 -8.62
N SER A 210 18.56 0.11 -8.72
CA SER A 210 17.24 0.09 -9.35
C SER A 210 17.32 -0.13 -10.86
N ASN A 211 16.74 -1.24 -11.32
CA ASN A 211 16.60 -1.53 -12.73
C ASN A 211 15.48 -0.70 -13.36
N PHE A 212 14.41 -0.38 -12.62
CA PHE A 212 13.34 0.47 -13.14
C PHE A 212 13.81 1.90 -13.40
N ALA A 213 14.57 2.50 -12.49
CA ALA A 213 15.12 3.85 -12.68
C ALA A 213 16.01 3.94 -13.93
N ARG A 214 16.87 2.92 -14.12
CA ARG A 214 17.72 2.79 -15.31
C ARG A 214 16.90 2.58 -16.59
N ALA A 215 16.00 1.59 -16.61
CA ALA A 215 15.19 1.28 -17.78
C ALA A 215 14.25 2.43 -18.18
N TYR A 216 13.71 3.18 -17.21
CA TYR A 216 12.92 4.37 -17.48
C TYR A 216 13.74 5.46 -18.17
N SER A 217 14.96 5.71 -17.69
CA SER A 217 15.88 6.67 -18.28
C SER A 217 16.32 6.29 -19.71
N GLU A 218 16.41 4.98 -19.98
CA GLU A 218 16.69 4.41 -21.31
C GLU A 218 15.45 4.39 -22.24
N GLY A 219 14.27 4.81 -21.77
CA GLY A 219 13.07 4.97 -22.59
C GLY A 219 12.20 3.71 -22.73
N VAL A 220 12.19 2.83 -21.73
CA VAL A 220 11.32 1.65 -21.73
C VAL A 220 9.83 2.01 -21.94
N HIS A 221 9.11 1.19 -22.71
CA HIS A 221 7.70 1.43 -23.00
C HIS A 221 6.81 1.25 -21.76
N LYS A 222 5.77 2.09 -21.62
CA LYS A 222 4.87 2.12 -20.46
C LYS A 222 4.23 0.77 -20.11
N SER A 223 3.89 -0.05 -21.11
CA SER A 223 3.30 -1.38 -20.87
C SER A 223 4.26 -2.38 -20.21
N LYS A 224 5.55 -2.05 -20.15
CA LYS A 224 6.63 -2.89 -19.60
C LYS A 224 7.13 -2.40 -18.24
N TYR A 225 6.63 -1.27 -17.73
CA TYR A 225 7.06 -0.74 -16.41
C TYR A 225 6.94 -1.76 -15.28
N TRP A 226 5.87 -2.55 -15.27
CA TRP A 226 5.64 -3.56 -14.24
C TRP A 226 6.74 -4.64 -14.20
N GLU A 227 7.38 -4.95 -15.33
CA GLU A 227 8.39 -6.00 -15.39
C GLU A 227 9.65 -5.63 -14.60
N PHE A 228 10.04 -4.36 -14.63
CA PHE A 228 11.20 -3.83 -13.91
C PHE A 228 10.85 -3.49 -12.46
N VAL A 229 9.63 -2.98 -12.22
CA VAL A 229 9.12 -2.79 -10.85
C VAL A 229 8.97 -4.12 -10.12
N TYR A 230 8.63 -5.20 -10.82
CA TYR A 230 8.66 -6.56 -10.28
C TYR A 230 10.08 -6.97 -9.85
N GLU A 231 11.09 -6.80 -10.72
CA GLU A 231 12.47 -7.16 -10.37
C GLU A 231 12.97 -6.37 -9.16
N ASP A 232 12.77 -5.05 -9.15
CA ASP A 232 13.20 -4.19 -8.05
C ASP A 232 12.43 -4.50 -6.75
N SER A 233 11.14 -4.88 -6.83
CA SER A 233 10.36 -5.31 -5.66
C SER A 233 10.88 -6.63 -5.09
N MET A 234 11.16 -7.62 -5.95
CA MET A 234 11.74 -8.92 -5.55
C MET A 234 13.12 -8.74 -4.93
N ASN A 235 13.96 -7.88 -5.54
CA ASN A 235 15.30 -7.57 -5.04
C ASN A 235 15.23 -6.82 -3.70
N LEU A 236 14.30 -5.88 -3.55
CA LEU A 236 14.12 -5.15 -2.30
C LEU A 236 13.69 -6.11 -1.18
N ILE A 237 12.63 -6.89 -1.36
CA ILE A 237 12.15 -7.85 -0.35
C ILE A 237 13.25 -8.81 0.11
N ALA A 238 14.06 -9.31 -0.83
CA ALA A 238 15.21 -10.16 -0.54
C ALA A 238 16.27 -9.47 0.35
N LYS A 239 16.53 -8.17 0.12
CA LYS A 239 17.56 -7.39 0.81
C LYS A 239 17.10 -6.84 2.17
N LEU A 240 15.79 -6.70 2.40
CA LEU A 240 15.24 -6.08 3.62
C LEU A 240 15.68 -6.79 4.91
N PRO A 241 15.64 -8.14 5.04
CA PRO A 241 16.16 -8.82 6.22
C PRO A 241 17.63 -8.55 6.50
N CYS A 242 18.48 -8.46 5.46
CA CYS A 242 19.90 -8.17 5.61
C CYS A 242 20.12 -6.76 6.19
N VAL A 243 19.41 -5.77 5.66
CA VAL A 243 19.47 -4.39 6.16
C VAL A 243 18.95 -4.32 7.60
N ALA A 244 17.77 -4.89 7.85
CA ALA A 244 17.14 -4.88 9.16
C ALA A 244 18.02 -5.58 10.22
N ALA A 245 18.51 -6.78 9.93
CA ALA A 245 19.38 -7.51 10.83
C ALA A 245 20.71 -6.79 11.10
N LYS A 246 21.27 -6.11 10.11
CA LYS A 246 22.49 -5.31 10.31
C LYS A 246 22.23 -4.13 11.25
N ILE A 247 21.11 -3.43 11.11
CA ILE A 247 20.68 -2.38 12.05
C ILE A 247 20.54 -2.96 13.47
N TYR A 248 19.86 -4.11 13.59
CA TYR A 248 19.66 -4.76 14.88
C TYR A 248 20.98 -5.12 15.56
N ARG A 249 21.91 -5.75 14.82
CA ARG A 249 23.20 -6.15 15.38
C ARG A 249 24.11 -4.96 15.69
N ASN A 250 24.11 -3.94 14.85
CA ASN A 250 24.88 -2.71 15.09
C ASN A 250 24.41 -2.00 16.36
N LEU A 251 23.09 -1.93 16.59
CA LEU A 251 22.53 -1.26 17.76
C LEU A 251 22.58 -2.08 19.04
N TYR A 252 22.36 -3.40 18.95
CA TYR A 252 22.02 -4.21 20.13
C TYR A 252 22.89 -5.44 20.31
N ARG A 253 23.81 -5.74 19.38
CA ARG A 253 24.74 -6.88 19.42
C ARG A 253 26.15 -6.47 18.99
N GLU A 254 26.56 -5.27 19.39
CA GLU A 254 27.93 -4.75 19.29
C GLU A 254 28.52 -4.75 17.86
N GLY A 255 27.67 -4.61 16.84
CA GLY A 255 28.13 -4.62 15.44
C GLY A 255 28.61 -5.99 14.95
N SER A 256 28.22 -7.07 15.63
CA SER A 256 28.54 -8.43 15.18
C SER A 256 28.00 -8.72 13.78
N SER A 257 28.72 -9.57 13.03
CA SER A 257 28.32 -9.96 11.67
C SER A 257 26.94 -10.63 11.65
N ILE A 258 26.14 -10.34 10.62
CA ILE A 258 24.85 -11.01 10.37
C ILE A 258 25.02 -12.42 9.79
N GLY A 259 26.24 -12.84 9.46
CA GLY A 259 26.50 -14.14 8.83
C GLY A 259 26.19 -14.15 7.33
N ALA A 260 26.00 -15.36 6.79
CA ALA A 260 25.69 -15.58 5.38
C ALA A 260 24.24 -16.07 5.20
N ILE A 261 23.65 -15.77 4.05
CA ILE A 261 22.37 -16.34 3.63
C ILE A 261 22.56 -17.83 3.34
N ASP A 262 21.67 -18.66 3.88
CA ASP A 262 21.54 -20.06 3.49
C ASP A 262 20.43 -20.20 2.45
N SER A 263 20.81 -20.64 1.24
CA SER A 263 19.89 -20.80 0.11
C SER A 263 18.87 -21.92 0.28
N ASN A 264 19.00 -22.76 1.32
CA ASN A 264 18.08 -23.85 1.61
C ASN A 264 17.02 -23.47 2.66
N LEU A 265 17.14 -22.28 3.27
CA LEU A 265 16.20 -21.81 4.28
C LEU A 265 15.18 -20.84 3.66
N ASP A 266 13.99 -20.79 4.24
CA ASP A 266 12.99 -19.77 3.93
C ASP A 266 13.43 -18.38 4.42
N TRP A 267 12.73 -17.36 3.95
CA TRP A 267 13.03 -15.95 4.19
C TRP A 267 13.03 -15.58 5.66
N SER A 268 12.05 -16.08 6.42
CA SER A 268 11.92 -15.77 7.84
C SER A 268 13.01 -16.43 8.66
N HIS A 269 13.38 -17.67 8.32
CA HIS A 269 14.46 -18.38 8.99
C HIS A 269 15.84 -17.76 8.71
N ASN A 270 16.11 -17.36 7.46
CA ASN A 270 17.29 -16.55 7.17
C ASN A 270 17.29 -15.26 8.00
N PHE A 271 16.15 -14.60 8.14
CA PHE A 271 16.05 -13.38 8.92
C PHE A 271 16.34 -13.59 10.41
N THR A 272 15.75 -14.61 11.06
CA THR A 272 16.01 -14.89 12.48
C THR A 272 17.46 -15.31 12.74
N ASN A 273 18.06 -16.11 11.85
CA ASN A 273 19.49 -16.43 11.90
C ASN A 273 20.35 -15.16 11.83
N MET A 274 20.05 -14.26 10.89
CA MET A 274 20.77 -12.99 10.75
C MET A 274 20.56 -12.07 11.96
N LEU A 275 19.40 -12.10 12.63
CA LEU A 275 19.16 -11.38 13.89
C LEU A 275 19.92 -12.00 15.09
N GLY A 276 20.34 -13.26 14.97
CA GLY A 276 21.06 -14.00 16.02
C GLY A 276 20.15 -14.83 16.92
N TYR A 277 18.95 -15.19 16.45
CA TYR A 277 18.01 -16.05 17.16
C TYR A 277 17.99 -17.42 16.53
N ASN A 278 18.22 -18.45 17.35
CA ASN A 278 18.26 -19.85 16.92
C ASN A 278 17.09 -20.69 17.45
N ASP A 279 16.19 -20.09 18.26
CA ASP A 279 15.01 -20.78 18.76
C ASP A 279 14.05 -21.05 17.58
N PRO A 280 13.74 -22.33 17.27
CA PRO A 280 12.83 -22.66 16.18
C PRO A 280 11.44 -22.03 16.34
N GLN A 281 10.97 -21.84 17.59
CA GLN A 281 9.68 -21.22 17.87
C GLN A 281 9.70 -19.71 17.63
N PHE A 282 10.84 -19.04 17.82
CA PHE A 282 10.97 -17.64 17.40
C PHE A 282 10.93 -17.50 15.88
N THR A 283 11.49 -18.48 15.14
CA THR A 283 11.36 -18.53 13.68
C THR A 283 9.91 -18.74 13.24
N GLU A 284 9.15 -19.62 13.90
CA GLU A 284 7.70 -19.76 13.66
C GLU A 284 6.94 -18.47 13.97
N LEU A 285 7.23 -17.82 15.10
CA LEU A 285 6.66 -16.51 15.43
C LEU A 285 6.96 -15.48 14.32
N MET A 286 8.19 -15.45 13.81
CA MET A 286 8.59 -14.52 12.75
C MET A 286 7.83 -14.80 11.45
N ARG A 287 7.64 -16.08 11.07
CA ARG A 287 6.82 -16.46 9.89
C ARG A 287 5.38 -15.95 10.02
N LEU A 288 4.75 -16.17 11.18
CA LEU A 288 3.41 -15.67 11.47
C LEU A 288 3.36 -14.14 11.47
N TYR A 289 4.27 -13.48 12.20
CA TYR A 289 4.34 -12.03 12.34
C TYR A 289 4.46 -11.34 10.97
N LEU A 290 5.40 -11.81 10.14
CA LEU A 290 5.65 -11.24 8.82
C LEU A 290 4.48 -11.48 7.85
N THR A 291 3.74 -12.57 8.02
CA THR A 291 2.54 -12.87 7.22
C THR A 291 1.36 -11.95 7.59
N ILE A 292 1.07 -11.76 8.88
CA ILE A 292 -0.17 -11.07 9.30
C ILE A 292 -0.07 -9.53 9.30
N HIS A 293 1.13 -8.96 9.32
CA HIS A 293 1.35 -7.51 9.22
C HIS A 293 1.59 -7.04 7.77
N SER A 294 1.58 -7.98 6.82
CA SER A 294 2.03 -7.80 5.44
C SER A 294 1.29 -6.71 4.68
N ASP A 295 -0.03 -6.60 4.91
CA ASP A 295 -0.87 -5.64 4.21
C ASP A 295 -2.13 -5.30 5.03
N HIS A 296 -2.68 -4.10 4.84
CA HIS A 296 -3.95 -3.71 5.48
C HIS A 296 -4.59 -2.53 4.73
N GLU A 297 -5.09 -2.81 3.53
CA GLU A 297 -5.61 -1.82 2.56
C GLU A 297 -4.57 -0.74 2.18
N GLY A 298 -5.00 0.22 1.36
CA GLY A 298 -4.15 1.32 0.89
C GLY A 298 -4.29 2.63 1.67
N GLY A 299 -5.27 2.76 2.57
CA GLY A 299 -5.57 4.03 3.25
C GLY A 299 -4.67 4.36 4.44
N ASN A 300 -3.88 3.39 4.93
CA ASN A 300 -2.91 3.64 5.98
C ASN A 300 -1.70 4.42 5.43
N VAL A 301 -1.04 5.23 6.27
CA VAL A 301 -0.03 6.21 5.84
C VAL A 301 1.13 5.57 5.07
N SER A 302 1.61 4.40 5.49
CA SER A 302 2.74 3.73 4.80
C SER A 302 2.35 3.19 3.43
N ALA A 303 1.20 2.51 3.31
CA ALA A 303 0.71 2.03 2.01
C ALA A 303 0.37 3.18 1.06
N HIS A 304 -0.33 4.21 1.55
CA HIS A 304 -0.65 5.38 0.74
C HIS A 304 0.59 6.13 0.29
N THR A 305 1.59 6.33 1.16
CA THR A 305 2.84 6.99 0.79
C THR A 305 3.61 6.23 -0.28
N SER A 306 3.69 4.89 -0.18
CA SER A 306 4.29 4.05 -1.22
C SER A 306 3.56 4.22 -2.56
N HIS A 307 2.23 4.20 -2.53
CA HIS A 307 1.39 4.40 -3.71
C HIS A 307 1.58 5.79 -4.33
N LEU A 308 1.55 6.83 -3.50
CA LEU A 308 1.66 8.24 -3.90
C LEU A 308 3.02 8.51 -4.56
N VAL A 309 4.12 8.14 -3.92
CA VAL A 309 5.48 8.32 -4.46
C VAL A 309 5.66 7.47 -5.73
N GLY A 310 5.21 6.21 -5.71
CA GLY A 310 5.25 5.34 -6.87
C GLY A 310 4.40 5.86 -8.05
N SER A 311 3.33 6.62 -7.80
CA SER A 311 2.48 7.21 -8.85
C SER A 311 3.22 8.26 -9.68
N ALA A 312 4.27 8.86 -9.13
CA ALA A 312 5.20 9.75 -9.83
C ALA A 312 6.27 8.98 -10.64
N LEU A 313 6.16 7.65 -10.73
CA LEU A 313 7.13 6.75 -11.36
C LEU A 313 8.50 6.73 -10.66
N SER A 314 8.54 7.02 -9.36
CA SER A 314 9.66 6.59 -8.54
C SER A 314 9.67 5.06 -8.43
N ASP A 315 10.86 4.48 -8.40
CA ASP A 315 11.08 3.04 -8.26
C ASP A 315 10.68 2.50 -6.87
N PRO A 316 10.64 1.16 -6.69
CA PRO A 316 10.29 0.52 -5.43
C PRO A 316 11.13 0.96 -4.21
N TYR A 317 12.43 1.23 -4.38
CA TYR A 317 13.29 1.60 -3.25
C TYR A 317 12.89 2.96 -2.68
N LEU A 318 12.74 3.97 -3.54
CA LEU A 318 12.35 5.32 -3.11
C LEU A 318 10.91 5.33 -2.55
N SER A 319 9.99 4.60 -3.20
CA SER A 319 8.60 4.50 -2.77
C SER A 319 8.48 3.83 -1.39
N PHE A 320 9.23 2.76 -1.16
CA PHE A 320 9.24 2.05 0.11
C PHE A 320 9.96 2.83 1.22
N SER A 321 11.08 3.49 0.92
CA SER A 321 11.78 4.36 1.87
C SER A 321 10.88 5.50 2.39
N ALA A 322 10.17 6.17 1.48
CA ALA A 322 9.19 7.19 1.88
C ALA A 322 8.07 6.58 2.75
N ALA A 323 7.58 5.38 2.42
CA ALA A 323 6.62 4.66 3.24
C ALA A 323 7.14 4.34 4.64
N MET A 324 8.43 4.03 4.80
CA MET A 324 9.06 3.82 6.11
C MET A 324 9.13 5.10 6.94
N ASN A 325 9.33 6.26 6.31
CA ASN A 325 9.24 7.55 7.01
C ASN A 325 7.83 7.81 7.53
N GLY A 326 6.81 7.49 6.74
CA GLY A 326 5.41 7.54 7.19
C GLY A 326 5.10 6.52 8.29
N LEU A 327 5.66 5.31 8.20
CA LEU A 327 5.50 4.26 9.21
C LEU A 327 6.17 4.61 10.54
N ALA A 328 7.28 5.35 10.52
CA ALA A 328 7.95 5.83 11.72
C ALA A 328 7.15 6.90 12.48
N GLY A 329 6.09 7.45 11.87
CA GLY A 329 5.19 8.40 12.52
C GLY A 329 4.52 7.79 13.76
N PRO A 330 4.49 8.48 14.92
CA PRO A 330 3.90 7.95 16.15
C PRO A 330 2.45 7.48 16.02
N LEU A 331 1.66 8.16 15.18
CA LEU A 331 0.25 7.82 14.93
C LEU A 331 0.04 6.61 14.02
N HIS A 332 1.11 5.93 13.59
CA HIS A 332 1.04 4.77 12.71
C HIS A 332 1.82 3.57 13.26
N GLY A 333 3.13 3.71 13.47
CA GLY A 333 4.00 2.55 13.72
C GLY A 333 4.34 2.24 15.17
N LEU A 334 3.76 2.95 16.17
CA LEU A 334 4.14 2.80 17.59
C LEU A 334 3.12 2.06 18.46
N ALA A 335 1.98 1.63 17.92
CA ALA A 335 0.91 1.02 18.73
C ALA A 335 1.38 -0.21 19.53
N ASN A 336 2.23 -1.07 18.93
CA ASN A 336 2.82 -2.23 19.61
C ASN A 336 3.65 -1.79 20.84
N GLN A 337 4.55 -0.81 20.66
CA GLN A 337 5.39 -0.30 21.75
C GLN A 337 4.55 0.38 22.84
N GLU A 338 3.54 1.17 22.47
CA GLU A 338 2.65 1.84 23.43
C GLU A 338 1.90 0.82 24.30
N VAL A 339 1.41 -0.27 23.70
CA VAL A 339 0.80 -1.39 24.44
C VAL A 339 1.81 -2.00 25.40
N LEU A 340 3.02 -2.32 24.95
CA LEU A 340 4.00 -3.02 25.80
C LEU A 340 4.50 -2.15 26.96
N VAL A 341 4.71 -0.85 26.72
CA VAL A 341 5.05 0.12 27.77
C VAL A 341 3.93 0.20 28.81
N TRP A 342 2.67 0.26 28.35
CA TRP A 342 1.52 0.30 29.24
C TRP A 342 1.35 -0.99 30.05
N LEU A 343 1.51 -2.16 29.43
CA LEU A 343 1.47 -3.46 30.12
C LEU A 343 2.58 -3.57 31.17
N THR A 344 3.79 -3.11 30.85
CA THR A 344 4.93 -3.11 31.79
C THR A 344 4.65 -2.21 32.99
N ALA A 345 4.08 -1.02 32.77
CA ALA A 345 3.67 -0.12 33.84
C ALA A 345 2.56 -0.73 34.70
N LEU A 346 1.56 -1.36 34.07
CA LEU A 346 0.45 -2.06 34.72
C LEU A 346 0.96 -3.19 35.64
N GLN A 347 1.86 -4.04 35.13
CA GLN A 347 2.46 -5.12 35.90
C GLN A 347 3.28 -4.60 37.08
N LYS A 348 4.03 -3.52 36.89
CA LYS A 348 4.79 -2.88 37.98
C LYS A 348 3.87 -2.30 39.06
N GLU A 349 2.73 -1.71 38.67
CA GLU A 349 1.79 -1.08 39.60
C GLU A 349 0.95 -2.10 40.37
N LEU A 350 0.40 -3.10 39.69
CA LEU A 350 -0.54 -4.05 40.29
C LEU A 350 0.13 -5.30 40.87
N GLY A 351 1.37 -5.60 40.45
CA GLY A 351 2.11 -6.80 40.80
C GLY A 351 1.98 -7.92 39.77
N GLY A 352 2.35 -9.14 40.18
CA GLY A 352 2.28 -10.36 39.36
C GLY A 352 0.83 -10.81 39.10
N GLU A 353 0.38 -11.85 39.79
CA GLU A 353 -1.00 -12.33 39.63
C GLU A 353 -1.99 -11.36 40.30
N VAL A 354 -2.90 -10.82 39.50
CA VAL A 354 -3.91 -9.81 39.90
C VAL A 354 -5.29 -10.44 39.79
N SER A 355 -6.19 -10.17 40.75
CA SER A 355 -7.58 -10.63 40.65
C SER A 355 -8.35 -9.89 39.55
N ASP A 356 -9.35 -10.54 38.95
CA ASP A 356 -10.18 -9.93 37.91
C ASP A 356 -10.86 -8.64 38.40
N GLU A 357 -11.25 -8.58 39.68
CA GLU A 357 -11.87 -7.41 40.30
C GLU A 357 -10.88 -6.22 40.35
N LYS A 358 -9.66 -6.43 40.86
CA LYS A 358 -8.64 -5.39 40.95
C LYS A 358 -8.22 -4.89 39.56
N MET A 359 -8.11 -5.81 38.58
CA MET A 359 -7.83 -5.46 37.19
C MET A 359 -8.97 -4.63 36.59
N ARG A 360 -10.23 -5.03 36.82
CA ARG A 360 -11.42 -4.30 36.36
C ARG A 360 -11.49 -2.88 36.95
N ASP A 361 -11.19 -2.72 38.24
CA ASP A 361 -11.14 -1.41 38.91
C ASP A 361 -10.06 -0.51 38.29
N TYR A 362 -8.89 -1.07 38.00
CA TYR A 362 -7.82 -0.34 37.32
C TYR A 362 -8.26 0.17 35.94
N ILE A 363 -8.91 -0.68 35.13
CA ILE A 363 -9.42 -0.29 33.81
C ILE A 363 -10.49 0.79 33.93
N TRP A 364 -11.44 0.67 34.87
CA TRP A 364 -12.43 1.71 35.12
C TRP A 364 -11.80 3.04 35.54
N ASN A 365 -10.81 3.02 36.43
CA ASN A 365 -10.10 4.23 36.87
C ASN A 365 -9.34 4.88 35.72
N THR A 366 -8.70 4.07 34.86
CA THR A 366 -8.04 4.55 33.64
C THR A 366 -9.03 5.27 32.73
N LEU A 367 -10.18 4.66 32.44
CA LEU A 367 -11.20 5.25 31.57
C LEU A 367 -11.87 6.50 32.18
N LYS A 368 -12.10 6.53 33.50
CA LYS A 368 -12.66 7.70 34.22
C LYS A 368 -11.69 8.89 34.22
N SER A 369 -10.39 8.64 34.16
CA SER A 369 -9.37 9.69 34.06
C SER A 369 -9.21 10.30 32.67
N GLY A 370 -10.01 9.86 31.69
CA GLY A 370 -9.92 10.31 30.29
C GLY A 370 -8.84 9.62 29.47
N ARG A 371 -8.12 8.64 30.05
CA ARG A 371 -7.17 7.80 29.32
C ARG A 371 -7.91 6.66 28.59
N VAL A 372 -7.23 6.07 27.62
CA VAL A 372 -7.70 4.90 26.85
C VAL A 372 -6.93 3.64 27.26
N VAL A 373 -7.46 2.46 26.90
CA VAL A 373 -6.73 1.19 27.00
C VAL A 373 -6.04 0.94 25.66
N PRO A 374 -4.70 0.99 25.56
CA PRO A 374 -3.99 0.80 24.30
C PRO A 374 -4.32 -0.54 23.65
N GLY A 375 -4.44 -0.54 22.31
CA GLY A 375 -4.77 -1.74 21.54
C GLY A 375 -6.25 -2.13 21.53
N TYR A 376 -7.12 -1.45 22.29
CA TYR A 376 -8.57 -1.67 22.32
C TYR A 376 -9.35 -0.47 21.76
N GLY A 377 -10.41 -0.75 21.01
CA GLY A 377 -11.29 0.29 20.46
C GLY A 377 -11.01 0.58 18.99
N HIS A 378 -11.70 -0.10 18.07
CA HIS A 378 -11.55 0.11 16.62
C HIS A 378 -12.74 0.86 16.04
N ALA A 379 -12.50 1.75 15.06
CA ALA A 379 -13.57 2.51 14.41
C ALA A 379 -14.46 1.67 13.46
N VAL A 380 -14.04 0.45 13.09
CA VAL A 380 -14.59 -0.30 11.94
C VAL A 380 -14.85 -1.76 12.28
N LEU A 381 -13.86 -2.48 12.81
CA LEU A 381 -13.98 -3.91 13.13
C LEU A 381 -15.01 -4.17 14.22
N ARG A 382 -15.97 -5.06 13.95
CA ARG A 382 -17.08 -5.37 14.87
C ARG A 382 -16.83 -6.57 15.78
N LYS A 383 -15.73 -7.29 15.59
CA LYS A 383 -15.26 -8.40 16.43
C LYS A 383 -13.74 -8.31 16.63
N THR A 384 -13.20 -9.19 17.46
CA THR A 384 -11.75 -9.35 17.64
C THR A 384 -11.03 -9.47 16.31
N ASP A 385 -9.99 -8.66 16.12
CA ASP A 385 -9.13 -8.73 14.95
C ASP A 385 -8.58 -10.17 14.81
N PRO A 386 -8.77 -10.85 13.67
CA PRO A 386 -8.28 -12.22 13.51
C PRO A 386 -6.75 -12.31 13.63
N ARG A 387 -6.02 -11.20 13.42
CA ARG A 387 -4.56 -11.13 13.67
C ARG A 387 -4.20 -11.10 15.15
N TYR A 388 -5.09 -10.60 16.02
CA TYR A 388 -4.95 -10.79 17.47
C TYR A 388 -5.19 -12.25 17.83
N THR A 389 -6.24 -12.85 17.27
CA THR A 389 -6.61 -14.24 17.55
C THR A 389 -5.51 -15.25 17.20
N CYS A 390 -4.91 -15.16 16.01
CA CYS A 390 -3.83 -16.10 15.64
C CYS A 390 -2.58 -15.97 16.54
N GLN A 391 -2.23 -14.74 16.95
CA GLN A 391 -1.15 -14.50 17.91
C GLN A 391 -1.48 -15.05 19.30
N ARG A 392 -2.75 -14.97 19.69
CA ARG A 392 -3.24 -15.56 20.93
C ARG A 392 -3.16 -17.09 20.89
N GLU A 393 -3.53 -17.72 19.79
CA GLU A 393 -3.43 -19.17 19.60
C GLU A 393 -1.96 -19.63 19.68
N PHE A 394 -1.06 -18.90 19.02
CA PHE A 394 0.39 -19.12 19.14
C PHE A 394 0.85 -19.06 20.60
N ALA A 395 0.44 -18.02 21.34
CA ALA A 395 0.82 -17.88 22.75
C ALA A 395 0.27 -19.00 23.65
N LEU A 396 -0.99 -19.39 23.45
CA LEU A 396 -1.61 -20.50 24.20
C LEU A 396 -0.86 -21.82 24.01
N LYS A 397 -0.28 -22.03 22.82
CA LYS A 397 0.47 -23.24 22.50
C LYS A 397 1.91 -23.20 23.01
N HIS A 398 2.58 -22.06 22.89
CA HIS A 398 4.04 -21.98 23.04
C HIS A 398 4.52 -21.26 24.30
N LEU A 399 3.72 -20.36 24.87
CA LEU A 399 4.05 -19.61 26.08
C LEU A 399 2.84 -19.38 27.03
N PRO A 400 2.01 -20.39 27.32
CA PRO A 400 0.78 -20.21 28.11
C PRO A 400 1.02 -19.75 29.55
N ASN A 401 2.22 -20.00 30.06
CA ASN A 401 2.59 -19.71 31.43
C ASN A 401 3.33 -18.37 31.60
N ASP A 402 3.63 -17.67 30.50
CA ASP A 402 4.28 -16.36 30.57
C ASP A 402 3.41 -15.34 31.31
N ALA A 403 4.02 -14.55 32.20
CA ALA A 403 3.30 -13.64 33.08
C ALA A 403 2.66 -12.48 32.30
N MET A 404 3.34 -11.95 31.28
CA MET A 404 2.83 -10.87 30.44
C MET A 404 1.70 -11.37 29.54
N PHE A 405 1.84 -12.57 28.98
CA PHE A 405 0.75 -13.21 28.22
C PHE A 405 -0.49 -13.48 29.09
N LYS A 406 -0.32 -14.00 30.31
CA LYS A 406 -1.44 -14.18 31.26
C LYS A 406 -2.19 -12.86 31.50
N MET A 407 -1.45 -11.76 31.66
CA MET A 407 -2.04 -10.42 31.79
C MET A 407 -2.80 -9.99 30.54
N VAL A 408 -2.23 -10.14 29.34
CA VAL A 408 -2.92 -9.87 28.06
C VAL A 408 -4.20 -10.72 27.94
N SER A 409 -4.13 -12.00 28.30
CA SER A 409 -5.29 -12.91 28.31
C SER A 409 -6.36 -12.49 29.32
N GLN A 410 -5.96 -11.98 30.49
CA GLN A 410 -6.88 -11.46 31.51
C GLN A 410 -7.56 -10.16 31.03
N LEU A 411 -6.81 -9.25 30.40
CA LEU A 411 -7.34 -8.02 29.81
C LEU A 411 -8.38 -8.32 28.73
N TYR A 412 -8.13 -9.34 27.89
CA TYR A 412 -9.09 -9.78 26.87
C TYR A 412 -10.45 -10.17 27.47
N LYS A 413 -10.46 -10.80 28.64
CA LYS A 413 -11.68 -11.19 29.37
C LYS A 413 -12.41 -9.98 29.98
N ILE A 414 -11.67 -8.97 30.44
CA ILE A 414 -12.20 -7.89 31.29
C ILE A 414 -12.55 -6.63 30.51
N VAL A 415 -11.62 -6.14 29.68
CA VAL A 415 -11.69 -4.82 29.04
C VAL A 415 -12.93 -4.70 28.15
N LEU A 416 -13.29 -5.79 27.45
CA LEU A 416 -14.46 -5.82 26.59
C LEU A 416 -15.74 -5.40 27.31
N ASN A 417 -16.04 -6.06 28.43
CA ASN A 417 -17.25 -5.78 29.21
C ASN A 417 -17.23 -4.38 29.80
N VAL A 418 -16.07 -3.92 30.27
CA VAL A 418 -15.92 -2.56 30.80
C VAL A 418 -16.19 -1.50 29.72
N LEU A 419 -15.67 -1.68 28.51
CA LEU A 419 -15.91 -0.74 27.41
C LEU A 419 -17.36 -0.76 26.91
N LEU A 420 -18.01 -1.93 26.90
CA LEU A 420 -19.45 -2.06 26.61
C LEU A 420 -20.30 -1.33 27.64
N GLU A 421 -20.02 -1.53 28.94
CA GLU A 421 -20.70 -0.85 30.04
C GLU A 421 -20.47 0.67 30.01
N GLN A 422 -19.29 1.13 29.61
CA GLN A 422 -19.00 2.56 29.46
C GLN A 422 -19.82 3.20 28.33
N GLY A 423 -20.18 2.45 27.29
CA GLY A 423 -21.02 2.91 26.18
C GLY A 423 -20.40 3.96 25.25
N LYS A 424 -19.10 4.26 25.38
CA LYS A 424 -18.38 5.24 24.53
C LYS A 424 -17.69 4.60 23.33
N ALA A 425 -17.12 3.40 23.51
CA ALA A 425 -16.41 2.71 22.44
C ALA A 425 -17.41 2.04 21.49
N LYS A 426 -17.35 2.37 20.20
CA LYS A 426 -18.24 1.77 19.20
C LYS A 426 -17.97 0.28 19.01
N ASN A 427 -16.70 -0.12 18.93
CA ASN A 427 -16.29 -1.51 18.87
C ASN A 427 -15.17 -1.79 19.88
N PRO A 428 -15.45 -2.51 20.98
CA PRO A 428 -14.56 -2.62 22.14
C PRO A 428 -13.51 -3.74 22.04
N TRP A 429 -13.20 -4.22 20.84
CA TRP A 429 -12.33 -5.37 20.62
C TRP A 429 -10.85 -4.97 20.45
N PRO A 430 -9.92 -5.88 20.77
CA PRO A 430 -8.50 -5.62 20.55
C PRO A 430 -8.08 -5.79 19.07
N ASN A 431 -6.97 -5.16 18.73
CA ASN A 431 -6.27 -5.30 17.45
C ASN A 431 -4.96 -6.08 17.57
N VAL A 432 -4.28 -6.33 16.46
CA VAL A 432 -2.99 -7.05 16.39
C VAL A 432 -1.90 -6.50 17.34
N ASP A 433 -1.86 -5.19 17.57
CA ASP A 433 -0.84 -4.51 18.37
C ASP A 433 -1.03 -4.74 19.87
N ALA A 434 -2.23 -5.12 20.31
CA ALA A 434 -2.52 -5.48 21.69
C ALA A 434 -1.81 -6.78 22.15
N HIS A 435 -1.20 -7.54 21.22
CA HIS A 435 -0.64 -8.87 21.51
C HIS A 435 0.81 -9.06 21.03
N SER A 436 1.23 -8.39 19.96
CA SER A 436 2.51 -8.68 19.30
C SER A 436 3.74 -8.42 20.20
N GLY A 437 3.72 -7.36 21.01
CA GLY A 437 4.83 -7.00 21.88
C GLY A 437 5.21 -8.09 22.90
N VAL A 438 4.21 -8.74 23.52
CA VAL A 438 4.50 -9.78 24.53
C VAL A 438 5.11 -11.04 23.92
N LEU A 439 4.78 -11.35 22.65
CA LEU A 439 5.38 -12.47 21.93
C LEU A 439 6.86 -12.21 21.65
N LEU A 440 7.18 -11.01 21.14
CA LEU A 440 8.56 -10.60 20.86
C LEU A 440 9.39 -10.58 22.15
N GLN A 441 8.85 -9.97 23.21
CA GLN A 441 9.52 -9.89 24.51
C GLN A 441 9.82 -11.28 25.09
N TYR A 442 8.89 -12.22 25.00
CA TYR A 442 9.08 -13.59 25.51
C TYR A 442 10.30 -14.28 24.89
N TYR A 443 10.49 -14.15 23.58
CA TYR A 443 11.66 -14.68 22.88
C TYR A 443 12.87 -13.76 22.95
N SER A 444 12.95 -12.86 23.94
CA SER A 444 14.10 -11.98 24.17
C SER A 444 14.37 -10.95 23.07
N MET A 445 13.39 -10.59 22.25
CA MET A 445 13.42 -9.42 21.37
C MET A 445 12.76 -8.27 22.14
N THR A 446 13.54 -7.54 22.95
CA THR A 446 13.05 -6.59 23.97
C THR A 446 13.24 -5.13 23.57
N GLU A 447 13.94 -4.89 22.46
CA GLU A 447 14.36 -3.59 21.97
C GLU A 447 13.22 -2.88 21.24
N MET A 448 12.24 -2.35 22.00
CA MET A 448 10.97 -1.80 21.49
C MET A 448 11.11 -0.80 20.32
N ASN A 449 12.16 0.02 20.29
CA ASN A 449 12.39 0.96 19.17
C ASN A 449 12.58 0.23 17.82
N TYR A 450 12.98 -1.04 17.84
CA TYR A 450 13.19 -1.86 16.67
C TYR A 450 11.91 -2.53 16.14
N TYR A 451 10.83 -2.60 16.93
CA TYR A 451 9.62 -3.32 16.52
C TYR A 451 8.98 -2.77 15.25
N THR A 452 9.05 -1.45 15.02
CA THR A 452 8.56 -0.85 13.77
C THR A 452 9.39 -1.25 12.55
N VAL A 453 10.67 -1.65 12.71
CA VAL A 453 11.47 -2.21 11.61
C VAL A 453 10.93 -3.58 11.19
N LEU A 454 10.57 -4.45 12.14
CA LEU A 454 9.91 -5.72 11.84
C LEU A 454 8.59 -5.48 11.09
N PHE A 455 7.81 -4.50 11.53
CA PHE A 455 6.58 -4.09 10.84
C PHE A 455 6.88 -3.61 9.42
N GLY A 456 7.92 -2.79 9.22
CA GLY A 456 8.37 -2.36 7.90
C GLY A 456 8.72 -3.52 6.97
N VAL A 457 9.54 -4.47 7.45
CA VAL A 457 9.93 -5.68 6.70
C VAL A 457 8.70 -6.49 6.27
N SER A 458 7.73 -6.68 7.17
CA SER A 458 6.46 -7.34 6.82
C SER A 458 5.66 -6.54 5.79
N ARG A 459 5.45 -5.24 6.04
CA ARG A 459 4.61 -4.36 5.21
C ARG A 459 5.11 -4.21 3.78
N ALA A 460 6.41 -4.44 3.54
CA ALA A 460 6.99 -4.48 2.21
C ALA A 460 6.24 -5.44 1.27
N LEU A 461 5.80 -6.60 1.78
CA LEU A 461 5.13 -7.63 0.99
C LEU A 461 3.84 -7.07 0.33
N GLY A 462 3.00 -6.38 1.10
CA GLY A 462 1.75 -5.80 0.61
C GLY A 462 1.97 -4.61 -0.32
N VAL A 463 2.73 -3.62 0.12
CA VAL A 463 2.88 -2.36 -0.63
C VAL A 463 3.62 -2.56 -1.94
N LEU A 464 4.59 -3.48 -1.99
CA LEU A 464 5.32 -3.80 -3.22
C LEU A 464 4.49 -4.68 -4.17
N ALA A 465 3.70 -5.61 -3.65
CA ALA A 465 2.72 -6.35 -4.46
C ALA A 465 1.73 -5.38 -5.14
N GLN A 466 1.20 -4.40 -4.39
CA GLN A 466 0.36 -3.36 -4.98
C GLN A 466 1.12 -2.46 -5.96
N LEU A 467 2.38 -2.10 -5.69
CA LEU A 467 3.15 -1.23 -6.57
C LEU A 467 3.37 -1.87 -7.96
N ILE A 468 3.61 -3.17 -7.99
CA ILE A 468 3.66 -3.97 -9.23
C ILE A 468 2.33 -3.83 -10.00
N TRP A 469 1.20 -4.07 -9.34
CA TRP A 469 -0.12 -3.94 -9.96
C TRP A 469 -0.45 -2.52 -10.40
N SER A 470 -0.02 -1.51 -9.64
CA SER A 470 -0.24 -0.10 -9.98
C SER A 470 0.46 0.27 -11.29
N ARG A 471 1.64 -0.30 -11.56
CA ARG A 471 2.33 -0.14 -12.86
C ARG A 471 1.72 -1.03 -13.95
N ALA A 472 1.35 -2.26 -13.62
CA ALA A 472 0.72 -3.18 -14.58
C ALA A 472 -0.62 -2.63 -15.11
N LEU A 473 -1.41 -1.98 -14.26
CA LEU A 473 -2.68 -1.35 -14.61
C LEU A 473 -2.51 0.09 -15.13
N GLY A 474 -1.28 0.60 -15.16
CA GLY A 474 -0.97 1.92 -15.67
C GLY A 474 -1.65 3.06 -14.89
N PHE A 475 -1.80 2.91 -13.57
CA PHE A 475 -2.39 3.92 -12.70
C PHE A 475 -1.65 5.27 -12.87
N PRO A 476 -2.40 6.38 -12.98
CA PRO A 476 -1.82 7.70 -13.23
C PRO A 476 -1.15 8.26 -11.97
N LEU A 477 -0.49 9.41 -12.14
CA LEU A 477 -0.06 10.25 -11.03
C LEU A 477 -1.24 10.60 -10.11
N GLU A 478 -1.10 10.34 -8.82
CA GLU A 478 -2.05 10.79 -7.80
C GLU A 478 -1.91 12.31 -7.62
N ARG A 479 -3.02 13.05 -7.78
CA ARG A 479 -3.00 14.51 -7.79
C ARG A 479 -4.33 15.12 -7.29
N PRO A 480 -4.65 14.99 -5.99
CA PRO A 480 -5.82 15.62 -5.41
C PRO A 480 -5.74 17.15 -5.53
N LYS A 481 -6.90 17.81 -5.61
CA LYS A 481 -6.98 19.28 -5.62
C LYS A 481 -7.06 19.80 -4.18
N SER A 482 -6.13 20.66 -3.79
CA SER A 482 -6.21 21.39 -2.52
C SER A 482 -7.06 22.65 -2.65
N MET A 483 -7.63 23.09 -1.52
CA MET A 483 -8.35 24.36 -1.37
C MET A 483 -7.97 25.01 -0.04
N SER A 484 -7.91 26.34 -0.01
CA SER A 484 -7.81 27.11 1.23
C SER A 484 -9.18 27.21 1.91
N THR A 485 -9.19 27.60 3.20
CA THR A 485 -10.43 27.94 3.93
C THR A 485 -11.26 28.98 3.17
N ASP A 486 -10.63 30.06 2.69
CA ASP A 486 -11.33 31.11 1.93
C ASP A 486 -11.87 30.58 0.60
N GLY A 487 -11.14 29.69 -0.06
CA GLY A 487 -11.60 29.00 -1.27
C GLY A 487 -12.84 28.16 -1.01
N LEU A 488 -12.90 27.42 0.10
CA LEU A 488 -14.07 26.64 0.51
C LEU A 488 -15.26 27.53 0.88
N MET A 489 -15.02 28.64 1.58
CA MET A 489 -16.07 29.62 1.90
C MET A 489 -16.65 30.26 0.64
N THR A 490 -15.79 30.62 -0.32
CA THR A 490 -16.20 31.19 -1.60
C THR A 490 -16.99 30.17 -2.43
N LEU A 491 -16.52 28.93 -2.51
CA LEU A 491 -17.24 27.85 -3.17
C LEU A 491 -18.65 27.66 -2.59
N ARG A 492 -18.78 27.70 -1.25
CA ARG A 492 -20.08 27.60 -0.58
C ARG A 492 -21.01 28.77 -0.91
N ARG A 493 -20.48 29.99 -1.01
CA ARG A 493 -21.27 31.19 -1.39
C ARG A 493 -21.78 31.06 -2.83
N GLY A 494 -20.91 30.70 -3.77
CA GLY A 494 -21.30 30.48 -5.17
C GLY A 494 -22.36 29.39 -5.35
N LEU A 495 -22.24 28.26 -4.63
CA LEU A 495 -23.27 27.20 -4.64
C LEU A 495 -24.62 27.67 -4.09
N ARG A 496 -24.63 28.61 -3.14
CA ARG A 496 -25.86 29.18 -2.60
C ARG A 496 -26.55 30.09 -3.62
N GLU A 497 -25.79 30.95 -4.29
CA GLU A 497 -26.30 31.87 -5.31
C GLU A 497 -26.89 31.12 -6.52
N GLU A 498 -26.25 30.03 -6.97
CA GLU A 498 -26.81 29.13 -8.01
C GLU A 498 -28.11 28.46 -7.55
N SER A 499 -28.22 28.06 -6.28
CA SER A 499 -29.43 27.42 -5.76
C SER A 499 -30.62 28.39 -5.60
N GLU A 500 -30.34 29.67 -5.35
CA GLU A 500 -31.34 30.74 -5.20
C GLU A 500 -31.84 31.25 -6.57
N THR A 501 -30.99 31.27 -7.60
CA THR A 501 -31.39 31.58 -8.99
C THR A 501 -32.25 30.48 -9.60
N VAL A 502 -31.94 29.20 -9.37
CA VAL A 502 -32.77 28.08 -9.86
C VAL A 502 -34.16 28.04 -9.20
N ARG A 503 -34.31 28.55 -7.96
CA ARG A 503 -35.60 28.60 -7.25
C ARG A 503 -36.47 29.80 -7.61
N SER A 504 -35.89 30.89 -8.11
CA SER A 504 -36.63 32.11 -8.46
C SER A 504 -37.26 32.07 -9.86
N GLY A 505 -36.93 31.08 -10.69
CA GLY A 505 -37.53 30.90 -12.02
C GLY A 505 -37.06 31.92 -13.07
N ASP A 506 -36.10 32.79 -12.72
CA ASP A 506 -35.50 33.73 -13.65
C ASP A 506 -34.40 33.00 -14.45
N GLU A 507 -34.64 32.76 -15.74
CA GLU A 507 -33.58 32.35 -16.66
C GLU A 507 -32.55 33.48 -16.77
N PRO A 508 -31.27 33.25 -16.43
CA PRO A 508 -30.24 34.22 -16.77
C PRO A 508 -29.94 34.11 -18.27
N GLU A 509 -30.00 35.24 -18.97
CA GLU A 509 -29.47 35.37 -20.33
C GLU A 509 -28.04 34.80 -20.36
N ARG A 510 -27.85 33.75 -21.16
CA ARG A 510 -26.52 33.18 -21.43
C ARG A 510 -25.69 34.19 -22.21
N THR A 511 -24.92 35.01 -21.52
CA THR A 511 -23.69 35.58 -22.08
C THR A 511 -22.57 34.55 -21.91
N HIS A 512 -22.19 33.89 -23.00
CA HIS A 512 -20.99 33.06 -23.05
C HIS A 512 -19.73 33.92 -22.82
N GLY A 513 -19.11 33.79 -21.65
CA GLY A 513 -17.85 34.45 -21.33
C GLY A 513 -17.11 33.74 -20.19
N ASN A 514 -15.97 33.13 -20.51
CA ASN A 514 -15.11 32.40 -19.57
C ASN A 514 -14.53 33.33 -18.48
N ALA A 515 -15.19 33.45 -17.33
CA ALA A 515 -14.78 34.34 -16.24
C ALA A 515 -14.01 33.65 -15.09
N TRP A 516 -13.30 32.55 -15.34
CA TRP A 516 -12.55 31.82 -14.30
C TRP A 516 -11.01 31.95 -14.38
N LEU A 517 -10.48 32.91 -15.16
CA LEU A 517 -9.05 32.97 -15.47
C LEU A 517 -8.28 34.22 -14.99
N TRP A 518 -8.88 35.09 -14.17
CA TRP A 518 -8.27 36.40 -13.89
C TRP A 518 -8.15 36.77 -12.41
N THR A 519 -7.55 35.93 -11.55
CA THR A 519 -7.05 36.38 -10.23
C THR A 519 -5.99 35.44 -9.62
N ASP A 520 -4.92 35.09 -10.33
CA ASP A 520 -3.75 34.45 -9.68
C ASP A 520 -2.65 35.50 -9.41
N PRO A 521 -2.40 35.85 -8.13
CA PRO A 521 -1.46 36.92 -7.74
C PRO A 521 -0.02 36.70 -8.20
N ARG A 522 0.39 35.46 -8.48
CA ARG A 522 1.77 35.11 -8.84
C ARG A 522 2.16 35.66 -10.21
N TYR A 523 1.19 35.82 -11.12
CA TYR A 523 1.42 36.34 -12.47
C TYR A 523 1.45 37.87 -12.51
N THR A 524 0.86 38.54 -11.53
CA THR A 524 0.93 40.01 -11.38
C THR A 524 2.37 40.47 -11.13
N CYS A 525 3.13 39.74 -10.30
CA CYS A 525 4.52 40.07 -9.98
C CYS A 525 5.46 39.90 -11.19
N GLN A 526 5.30 38.81 -11.95
CA GLN A 526 6.09 38.58 -13.18
C GLN A 526 5.73 39.56 -14.29
N ARG A 527 4.45 39.92 -14.42
CA ARG A 527 3.97 40.94 -15.35
C ARG A 527 4.53 42.33 -14.99
N GLU A 528 4.50 42.72 -13.73
CA GLU A 528 5.04 44.01 -13.28
C GLU A 528 6.56 44.10 -13.46
N PHE A 529 7.29 43.01 -13.22
CA PHE A 529 8.73 42.94 -13.48
C PHE A 529 9.05 43.08 -14.98
N ALA A 530 8.34 42.36 -15.84
CA ALA A 530 8.53 42.43 -17.29
C ALA A 530 8.15 43.80 -17.86
N LEU A 531 7.06 44.41 -17.39
CA LEU A 531 6.62 45.75 -17.82
C LEU A 531 7.56 46.86 -17.34
N LYS A 532 8.25 46.69 -16.21
CA LYS A 532 9.22 47.67 -15.70
C LYS A 532 10.59 47.59 -16.37
N HIS A 533 10.98 46.45 -16.94
CA HIS A 533 12.39 46.19 -17.27
C HIS A 533 12.66 45.72 -18.71
N LEU A 534 11.65 45.54 -19.55
CA LEU A 534 11.84 45.12 -20.95
C LEU A 534 11.14 46.09 -21.94
N PRO A 535 11.85 46.68 -22.92
CA PRO A 535 11.23 47.47 -23.98
C PRO A 535 10.34 46.59 -24.88
N ASN A 536 9.07 46.97 -25.04
CA ASN A 536 8.01 46.18 -25.68
C ASN A 536 8.31 45.67 -27.11
N ASP A 537 9.16 46.35 -27.87
CA ASP A 537 9.40 46.04 -29.29
C ASP A 537 10.31 44.82 -29.54
N ALA A 538 11.25 44.52 -28.64
CA ALA A 538 12.21 43.43 -28.86
C ALA A 538 11.57 42.05 -28.57
N MET A 539 10.76 41.98 -27.51
CA MET A 539 10.09 40.75 -27.09
C MET A 539 9.04 40.30 -28.13
N PHE A 540 8.30 41.25 -28.68
CA PHE A 540 7.26 40.98 -29.68
C PHE A 540 7.87 40.44 -30.99
N LYS A 541 9.00 41.02 -31.44
CA LYS A 541 9.72 40.56 -32.64
C LYS A 541 10.30 39.14 -32.46
N MET A 542 10.85 38.84 -31.29
CA MET A 542 11.44 37.53 -30.99
C MET A 542 10.39 36.42 -30.95
N VAL A 543 9.26 36.69 -30.27
CA VAL A 543 8.13 35.75 -30.16
C VAL A 543 7.48 35.49 -31.52
N SER A 544 7.30 36.53 -32.33
CA SER A 544 6.73 36.42 -33.68
C SER A 544 7.59 35.56 -34.60
N GLN A 545 8.92 35.68 -34.53
CA GLN A 545 9.83 34.84 -35.31
C GLN A 545 9.84 33.38 -34.84
N LEU A 546 9.87 33.14 -33.53
CA LEU A 546 9.84 31.78 -32.97
C LEU A 546 8.55 31.04 -33.33
N TYR A 547 7.41 31.73 -33.30
CA TYR A 547 6.13 31.15 -33.70
C TYR A 547 6.12 30.73 -35.18
N LYS A 548 6.70 31.54 -36.07
CA LYS A 548 6.83 31.21 -37.51
C LYS A 548 7.70 29.97 -37.74
N ILE A 549 8.79 29.83 -36.99
CA ILE A 549 9.69 28.69 -37.10
C ILE A 549 8.98 27.40 -36.65
N VAL A 550 8.30 27.43 -35.51
CA VAL A 550 7.57 26.26 -34.99
C VAL A 550 6.42 25.85 -35.91
N LEU A 551 5.67 26.81 -36.45
CA LEU A 551 4.57 26.54 -37.37
C LEU A 551 5.06 25.86 -38.66
N ASN A 552 6.19 26.32 -39.23
CA ASN A 552 6.77 25.71 -40.42
C ASN A 552 7.25 24.27 -40.15
N VAL A 553 7.87 24.01 -39.00
CA VAL A 553 8.29 22.64 -38.61
C VAL A 553 7.09 21.70 -38.45
N LEU A 554 5.97 22.19 -37.91
CA LEU A 554 4.76 21.39 -37.73
C LEU A 554 4.03 21.11 -39.05
N LEU A 555 4.10 22.03 -40.01
CA LEU A 555 3.56 21.88 -41.36
C LEU A 555 4.41 20.90 -42.20
N GLU A 556 5.74 20.98 -42.12
CA GLU A 556 6.65 20.04 -42.80
C GLU A 556 6.54 18.60 -42.28
N GLN A 557 6.18 18.40 -41.01
CA GLN A 557 5.94 17.08 -40.42
C GLN A 557 4.53 16.51 -40.70
N GLY A 558 3.68 17.21 -41.45
CA GLY A 558 2.31 16.76 -41.77
C GLY A 558 1.36 16.64 -40.57
N LYS A 559 1.70 17.25 -39.43
CA LYS A 559 0.95 17.15 -38.16
C LYS A 559 -0.08 18.27 -37.98
N ALA A 560 -0.17 19.22 -38.90
CA ALA A 560 -1.17 20.28 -38.91
C ALA A 560 -1.80 20.42 -40.30
N LYS A 561 -3.13 20.54 -40.38
CA LYS A 561 -3.84 20.97 -41.61
C LYS A 561 -3.96 22.50 -41.60
N ASN A 562 -3.56 23.14 -42.70
CA ASN A 562 -3.66 24.59 -42.89
C ASN A 562 -5.15 25.03 -42.79
N PRO A 563 -5.54 25.90 -41.83
CA PRO A 563 -6.93 26.31 -41.69
C PRO A 563 -7.36 27.42 -42.67
N TRP A 564 -6.47 27.97 -43.52
CA TRP A 564 -6.81 29.09 -44.40
C TRP A 564 -6.20 28.90 -45.82
N PRO A 565 -6.99 28.47 -46.82
CA PRO A 565 -6.44 28.13 -48.14
C PRO A 565 -6.14 29.32 -49.07
N ASN A 566 -6.51 30.55 -48.72
CA ASN A 566 -6.35 31.71 -49.61
C ASN A 566 -6.03 32.97 -48.82
N VAL A 567 -4.75 33.30 -48.66
CA VAL A 567 -4.30 34.67 -48.34
C VAL A 567 -2.97 34.92 -49.05
N ASP A 568 -3.02 35.05 -50.38
CA ASP A 568 -2.03 35.81 -51.12
C ASP A 568 -2.43 37.29 -51.12
N ALA A 569 -1.43 38.17 -51.01
CA ALA A 569 -1.50 39.62 -51.09
C ALA A 569 -2.38 40.33 -50.03
N HIS A 570 -1.78 40.60 -48.85
CA HIS A 570 -1.91 41.84 -48.04
C HIS A 570 -1.46 41.56 -46.59
N SER A 571 -0.18 41.27 -46.39
CA SER A 571 0.44 41.03 -45.08
C SER A 571 0.70 42.30 -44.25
N GLY A 572 0.10 43.43 -44.60
CA GLY A 572 0.30 44.72 -43.91
C GLY A 572 -0.88 45.22 -43.06
N VAL A 573 -2.09 44.69 -43.23
CA VAL A 573 -3.31 45.35 -42.69
C VAL A 573 -4.09 44.50 -41.68
N LEU A 574 -3.91 43.18 -41.66
CA LEU A 574 -4.59 42.30 -40.68
C LEU A 574 -3.98 42.30 -39.27
N LEU A 575 -2.82 42.93 -39.08
CA LEU A 575 -2.19 43.12 -37.76
C LEU A 575 -2.61 44.43 -37.07
N GLN A 576 -3.39 45.29 -37.73
CA GLN A 576 -3.92 46.53 -37.15
C GLN A 576 -5.37 46.40 -36.66
N TYR A 577 -6.06 45.31 -37.01
CA TYR A 577 -7.47 45.07 -36.63
C TYR A 577 -7.68 44.06 -35.48
N TYR A 578 -6.60 43.45 -34.98
CA TYR A 578 -6.64 42.77 -33.67
C TYR A 578 -6.10 43.71 -32.61
N SER A 579 -6.98 44.59 -32.13
CA SER A 579 -6.83 45.17 -30.80
C SER A 579 -6.68 44.03 -29.79
N MET A 580 -5.49 43.88 -29.22
CA MET A 580 -5.16 43.52 -27.83
C MET A 580 -6.22 42.84 -26.91
N THR A 581 -7.03 41.89 -27.35
CA THR A 581 -7.95 41.18 -26.43
C THR A 581 -7.88 39.66 -26.42
N GLU A 582 -7.45 38.94 -27.47
CA GLU A 582 -7.46 37.46 -27.39
C GLU A 582 -6.32 36.74 -28.14
N MET A 583 -5.06 37.09 -27.83
CA MET A 583 -3.96 36.14 -27.98
C MET A 583 -3.34 35.87 -26.62
N ASN A 584 -3.59 34.67 -26.09
CA ASN A 584 -3.10 34.21 -24.79
C ASN A 584 -1.57 34.38 -24.69
N TYR A 585 -1.14 35.31 -23.83
CA TYR A 585 0.25 35.45 -23.36
C TYR A 585 0.85 34.10 -22.88
N TYR A 586 -0.01 33.16 -22.49
CA TYR A 586 0.33 31.77 -22.14
C TYR A 586 0.99 31.01 -23.30
N THR A 587 0.48 31.16 -24.53
CA THR A 587 1.03 30.53 -25.73
C THR A 587 2.41 31.10 -26.07
N VAL A 588 2.59 32.38 -25.80
CA VAL A 588 3.86 33.09 -25.99
C VAL A 588 4.92 32.65 -24.98
N LEU A 589 4.59 32.58 -23.69
CA LEU A 589 5.52 32.16 -22.63
C LEU A 589 5.89 30.67 -22.72
N VAL A 590 4.91 29.80 -23.02
CA VAL A 590 5.18 28.38 -23.26
C VAL A 590 6.02 28.21 -24.52
N GLY A 591 5.74 28.98 -25.58
CA GLY A 591 6.55 29.00 -26.81
C GLY A 591 7.99 29.48 -26.58
N VAL A 592 8.20 30.51 -25.77
CA VAL A 592 9.54 31.01 -25.41
C VAL A 592 10.28 30.01 -24.53
N SER A 593 9.62 29.36 -23.57
CA SER A 593 10.24 28.36 -22.72
C SER A 593 10.62 27.09 -23.50
N TRP A 594 9.80 26.69 -24.47
CA TRP A 594 10.13 25.60 -25.41
C TRP A 594 11.27 25.98 -26.34
N ALA A 595 11.25 27.20 -26.89
CA ALA A 595 12.31 27.71 -27.75
C ALA A 595 13.66 27.78 -27.04
N LEU A 596 13.70 28.23 -25.78
CA LEU A 596 14.91 28.25 -24.95
C LEU A 596 15.40 26.83 -24.63
N GLY A 597 14.49 25.87 -24.41
CA GLY A 597 14.83 24.46 -24.25
C GLY A 597 15.46 23.84 -25.51
N VAL A 598 14.91 24.15 -26.68
CA VAL A 598 15.44 23.70 -27.98
C VAL A 598 16.79 24.39 -28.28
N LEU A 599 16.93 25.68 -27.97
CA LEU A 599 18.19 26.42 -28.15
C LEU A 599 19.29 25.86 -27.22
N ALA A 600 18.95 25.54 -25.97
CA ALA A 600 19.86 24.90 -25.02
C ALA A 600 20.30 23.51 -25.51
N GLN A 601 19.38 22.71 -26.08
CA GLN A 601 19.73 21.42 -26.69
C GLN A 601 20.64 21.58 -27.92
N LEU A 602 20.38 22.56 -28.79
CA LEU A 602 21.21 22.81 -29.98
C LEU A 602 22.62 23.30 -29.62
N ILE A 603 22.75 24.13 -28.60
CA ILE A 603 24.04 24.59 -28.06
C ILE A 603 24.79 23.42 -27.43
N TRP A 604 24.10 22.57 -26.66
CA TRP A 604 24.68 21.39 -26.01
C TRP A 604 25.12 20.32 -27.03
N SER A 605 24.34 20.06 -28.08
CA SER A 605 24.71 19.13 -29.15
C SER A 605 25.92 19.59 -29.96
N ARG A 606 26.09 20.91 -30.16
CA ARG A 606 27.30 21.49 -30.78
C ARG A 606 28.53 21.41 -29.86
N ALA A 607 28.35 21.64 -28.56
CA ALA A 607 29.43 21.56 -27.58
C ALA A 607 29.97 20.12 -27.40
N LEU A 608 29.16 19.09 -27.71
CA LEU A 608 29.53 17.68 -27.64
C LEU A 608 29.98 17.06 -28.99
N GLY A 609 30.06 17.85 -30.07
CA GLY A 609 30.63 17.39 -31.35
C GLY A 609 29.78 16.41 -32.17
N PHE A 610 28.47 16.33 -31.91
CA PHE A 610 27.58 15.51 -32.75
C PHE A 610 27.25 16.24 -34.08
N PRO A 611 27.42 15.59 -35.25
CA PRO A 611 27.02 16.18 -36.52
C PRO A 611 25.50 16.22 -36.62
N LEU A 612 24.93 17.44 -36.69
CA LEU A 612 23.54 17.64 -37.09
C LEU A 612 23.49 17.64 -38.63
N GLU A 613 22.82 16.65 -39.22
CA GLU A 613 22.51 16.67 -40.65
C GLU A 613 21.68 17.91 -40.98
N HIS A 614 22.10 18.62 -42.03
CA HIS A 614 21.61 19.92 -42.45
C HIS A 614 20.07 20.02 -42.57
N PRO A 615 19.53 21.18 -42.15
CA PRO A 615 18.70 21.96 -43.07
C PRO A 615 19.40 23.29 -43.37
N LYS A 616 19.49 23.62 -44.66
CA LYS A 616 19.93 24.93 -45.12
C LYS A 616 18.97 26.00 -44.57
N SER A 617 19.53 27.11 -44.09
CA SER A 617 18.88 28.34 -43.60
C SER A 617 18.61 28.46 -42.09
N ILE A 618 19.68 28.54 -41.29
CA ILE A 618 19.66 29.36 -40.07
C ILE A 618 20.85 30.31 -40.15
N ASN A 619 20.59 31.58 -40.45
CA ASN A 619 21.60 32.64 -40.42
C ASN A 619 21.88 33.00 -38.95
N THR A 620 22.93 32.40 -38.39
CA THR A 620 23.34 32.59 -36.99
C THR A 620 23.93 33.97 -36.71
N ASP A 621 24.44 34.66 -37.73
CA ASP A 621 25.09 35.97 -37.58
C ASP A 621 24.07 37.09 -37.32
N GLY A 622 22.85 36.94 -37.87
CA GLY A 622 21.72 37.81 -37.57
C GLY A 622 21.23 37.71 -36.12
N LEU A 623 21.38 36.53 -35.50
CA LEU A 623 20.91 36.28 -34.13
C LEU A 623 21.86 36.91 -33.08
N MET A 624 23.18 36.83 -33.31
CA MET A 624 24.18 37.41 -32.41
C MET A 624 24.13 38.94 -32.39
N THR A 625 23.77 39.55 -33.51
CA THR A 625 23.60 41.00 -33.64
C THR A 625 22.39 41.53 -32.85
N LEU A 626 21.36 40.69 -32.63
CA LEU A 626 20.12 41.07 -31.94
C LEU A 626 20.24 41.06 -30.39
N ILE A 627 21.21 40.32 -29.85
CA ILE A 627 21.36 40.10 -28.40
C ILE A 627 22.31 41.15 -27.76
N GLY A 628 22.91 42.03 -28.55
CA GLY A 628 23.78 43.11 -28.03
C GLY A 628 25.05 42.60 -27.34
N ALA A 629 25.43 41.33 -27.55
CA ALA A 629 26.68 40.78 -27.05
C ALA A 629 27.81 41.20 -27.99
N LYS A 630 28.53 42.27 -27.65
CA LYS A 630 29.90 42.43 -28.15
C LYS A 630 30.74 41.30 -27.58
N SER A 631 31.41 40.58 -28.46
CA SER A 631 32.40 39.56 -28.12
C SER A 631 33.40 40.10 -27.08
N ALA A 632 33.43 39.47 -25.92
CA ALA A 632 34.57 39.39 -25.02
C ALA A 632 34.56 38.01 -24.37
#